data_AF-A0A7C3KLU6-F1
#
_entry.id   AF-A0A7C3KLU6-F1
#
_cell.length_a   1.000
_cell.length_b   1.000
_cell.length_c   1.000
_cell.angle_alpha   90.00
_cell.angle_beta   90.00
_cell.angle_gamma   90.00
#
_symmetry.space_group_name_H-M   'P 1'
#
loop_
_entity.id
_entity.type
_entity.pdbx_description
1 polymer ?
#
loop_
_entity_poly.entity_id
_entity_poly.type
_entity_poly.pdbx_seq_one_letter_code
_entity_poly.pdbx_strand_id
1 'polypeptide(L)'
;MSRSFLPGVIVYSLILASIVAVRGEFIALALPFVMYLLAGFLRAPDDVKLEAARHLSTERAAPGSDVVVTVTVTNRGSHLEEVLLEDILPPDLTIRVGLSRHLVRFAKGASYTFSYTVSGPRGGYGFESVEATIKDRLAVTSRKVRLEAKGQLFVFPPVTRLRHVAIRPRRTRVYAGMIPARVGGAGTEFFGVREYQPGDPPHSINWRASARHEELLFSNEFQQERVADVGIVLDGRLRTNQFTRGHSLFEYSVLAAAALADALLTQGNRVGMLVYASFLRWTFPGYGRVQRERILYALAHAKPGGSEVFSDLEHMPTRLFPPESQIILVSPLHEDDLSPLVQLRAQGYQVMVVSPNPVQFELSYLPKTQTVELAGRVVRMERMLLLQKIQRAGIQVLDWDVNEPFDLLVKRKLSRPPAWLRAVGG
;
A
#
# COMPACT_ATOMS: atom_id res chain seq x y z
N MET A 1 30.04 -11.65 25.34
CA MET A 1 31.10 -12.68 25.46
C MET A 1 30.47 -13.99 25.91
N SER A 2 30.85 -15.13 25.32
CA SER A 2 30.36 -16.44 25.78
C SER A 2 30.94 -16.73 27.17
N ARG A 3 30.17 -17.40 28.04
CA ARG A 3 30.63 -17.78 29.38
C ARG A 3 31.77 -18.81 29.34
N SER A 4 32.02 -19.44 28.18
CA SER A 4 33.17 -20.31 27.89
C SER A 4 34.46 -19.58 27.51
N PHE A 5 34.42 -18.30 27.12
CA PHE A 5 35.61 -17.57 26.64
C PHE A 5 36.66 -17.39 27.74
N LEU A 6 36.27 -16.86 28.90
CA LEU A 6 37.19 -16.58 30.00
C LEU A 6 37.79 -17.87 30.60
N PRO A 7 37.01 -18.94 30.89
CA PRO A 7 37.58 -20.23 31.26
C PRO A 7 38.52 -20.80 30.20
N GLY A 8 38.19 -20.65 28.91
CA GLY A 8 39.07 -21.10 27.82
C GLY A 8 40.41 -20.38 27.81
N VAL A 9 40.42 -19.06 27.99
CA VAL A 9 41.65 -18.26 28.11
C VAL A 9 42.45 -18.66 29.34
N ILE A 10 41.80 -18.86 30.48
CA ILE A 10 42.47 -19.31 31.72
C ILE A 10 43.12 -20.68 31.52
N VAL A 11 42.40 -21.65 30.94
CA VAL A 11 42.94 -22.98 30.62
C VAL A 11 44.15 -22.85 29.68
N TYR A 12 44.03 -22.06 28.61
CA TYR A 12 45.11 -21.85 27.66
C TYR A 12 46.35 -21.22 28.30
N SER A 13 46.18 -20.16 29.11
CA SER A 13 47.27 -19.49 29.82
C SER A 13 47.94 -20.38 30.84
N LEU A 14 47.18 -21.21 31.57
CA LEU A 14 47.73 -22.17 32.54
C LEU A 14 48.50 -23.31 31.87
N ILE A 15 48.02 -23.82 30.74
CA ILE A 15 48.75 -24.82 29.94
C ILE A 15 50.04 -24.21 29.40
N LEU A 16 49.99 -22.99 28.86
CA LEU A 16 51.17 -22.28 28.36
C LEU A 16 52.20 -22.04 29.48
N ALA A 17 51.74 -21.59 30.65
CA ALA A 17 52.59 -21.39 31.82
C ALA A 17 53.23 -22.71 32.31
N SER A 18 52.51 -23.83 32.25
CA SER A 18 53.05 -25.16 32.57
C SER A 18 54.20 -25.56 31.64
N ILE A 19 54.04 -25.34 30.34
CA ILE A 19 55.06 -25.64 29.32
C ILE A 19 56.30 -24.77 29.53
N VAL A 20 56.12 -23.47 29.75
CA VAL A 20 57.23 -22.51 29.93
C VAL A 20 57.97 -22.76 31.25
N ALA A 21 57.26 -23.01 32.34
CA ALA A 21 57.86 -23.20 33.66
C ALA A 21 58.33 -24.64 33.91
N VAL A 22 57.96 -25.59 33.06
CA VAL A 22 58.20 -27.04 33.22
C VAL A 22 57.68 -27.54 34.58
N ARG A 23 56.53 -27.01 35.02
CA ARG A 23 55.86 -27.37 36.28
C ARG A 23 54.46 -27.90 36.04
N GLY A 24 54.19 -29.08 36.58
CA GLY A 24 52.86 -29.72 36.48
C GLY A 24 51.78 -29.06 37.35
N GLU A 25 52.16 -28.23 38.31
CA GLU A 25 51.25 -27.51 39.22
C GLU A 25 50.22 -26.66 38.47
N PHE A 26 50.61 -26.04 37.36
CA PHE A 26 49.72 -25.24 36.53
C PHE A 26 48.67 -26.08 35.78
N ILE A 27 48.96 -27.35 35.48
CA ILE A 27 47.98 -28.29 34.90
C ILE A 27 46.92 -28.64 35.94
N ALA A 28 47.32 -28.87 37.19
CA ALA A 28 46.39 -29.13 38.27
C ALA A 28 45.43 -27.94 38.50
N LEU A 29 45.93 -26.70 38.38
CA LEU A 29 45.10 -25.49 38.43
C LEU A 29 44.14 -25.33 37.25
N ALA A 30 44.47 -25.89 36.07
CA ALA A 30 43.60 -25.87 34.90
C ALA A 30 42.46 -26.90 35.00
N LEU A 31 42.63 -27.97 35.78
CA LEU A 31 41.71 -29.11 35.87
C LEU A 31 40.25 -28.71 36.18
N PRO A 32 39.94 -27.82 37.14
CA PRO A 32 38.55 -27.43 37.42
C PRO A 32 37.87 -26.74 36.24
N PHE A 33 38.61 -25.94 35.47
CA PHE A 33 38.09 -25.24 34.29
C PHE A 33 37.89 -26.21 33.12
N VAL A 34 38.81 -27.16 32.93
CA VAL A 34 38.65 -28.25 31.94
C VAL A 34 37.43 -29.10 32.29
N MET A 35 37.27 -29.49 33.55
CA MET A 35 36.12 -30.25 34.03
C MET A 35 34.80 -29.50 33.83
N TYR A 36 34.78 -28.18 34.09
CA TYR A 36 33.62 -27.32 33.82
C TYR A 36 33.25 -27.28 32.33
N LEU A 37 34.24 -27.05 31.45
CA LEU A 37 34.01 -27.02 30.00
C LEU A 37 33.57 -28.39 29.46
N LEU A 38 34.20 -29.48 29.92
CA LEU A 38 33.85 -30.84 29.54
C LEU A 38 32.45 -31.22 30.03
N ALA A 39 32.09 -30.87 31.27
CA ALA A 39 30.75 -31.09 31.80
C ALA A 39 29.67 -30.32 31.02
N GLY A 40 29.98 -29.13 30.52
CA GLY A 40 29.09 -28.35 29.67
C GLY A 40 28.89 -29.00 28.30
N PHE A 41 29.99 -29.46 27.70
CA PHE A 41 29.95 -30.16 26.41
C PHE A 41 29.20 -31.49 26.47
N LEU A 42 29.46 -32.32 27.49
CA LEU A 42 28.79 -33.62 27.69
C LEU A 42 27.30 -33.49 28.04
N ARG A 43 26.85 -32.33 28.51
CA ARG A 43 25.44 -32.02 28.83
C ARG A 43 24.78 -31.14 27.78
N ALA A 44 25.43 -30.91 26.65
CA ALA A 44 24.81 -30.22 25.54
C ALA A 44 23.60 -31.05 25.03
N PRO A 45 22.50 -30.41 24.62
CA PRO A 45 21.32 -31.14 24.15
C PRO A 45 21.59 -31.84 22.82
N ASP A 46 21.50 -33.17 22.82
CA ASP A 46 21.80 -34.03 21.67
C ASP A 46 20.75 -33.90 20.54
N ASP A 47 19.47 -33.77 20.88
CA ASP A 47 18.36 -33.68 19.92
C ASP A 47 17.53 -32.41 20.15
N VAL A 48 17.77 -31.39 19.31
CA VAL A 48 17.04 -30.13 19.32
C VAL A 48 16.06 -30.12 18.16
N LYS A 49 14.79 -30.44 18.46
CA LYS A 49 13.66 -30.40 17.51
C LYS A 49 12.59 -29.48 18.07
N LEU A 50 12.55 -28.25 17.56
CA LEU A 50 11.55 -27.27 17.91
C LEU A 50 10.65 -27.03 16.70
N GLU A 51 9.36 -26.85 16.94
CA GLU A 51 8.35 -26.49 15.94
C GLU A 51 7.70 -25.18 16.37
N ALA A 52 7.48 -24.25 15.44
CA ALA A 52 6.82 -22.99 15.72
C ALA A 52 5.56 -22.82 14.85
N ALA A 53 4.50 -22.29 15.44
CA ALA A 53 3.31 -21.86 14.74
C ALA A 53 3.01 -20.41 15.13
N ARG A 54 2.73 -19.56 14.13
CA ARG A 54 2.31 -18.16 14.33
C ARG A 54 0.88 -17.99 13.88
N HIS A 55 0.11 -17.27 14.68
CA HIS A 55 -1.24 -16.82 14.36
C HIS A 55 -1.34 -15.31 14.57
N LEU A 56 -1.93 -14.61 13.60
CA LEU A 56 -2.22 -13.18 13.71
C LEU A 56 -3.73 -13.03 13.93
N SER A 57 -4.14 -12.11 14.82
CA SER A 57 -5.55 -11.82 15.07
C SER A 57 -6.30 -11.36 13.82
N THR A 58 -5.58 -10.74 12.87
CA THR A 58 -6.06 -10.41 11.54
C THR A 58 -4.88 -10.34 10.57
N GLU A 59 -5.10 -10.74 9.33
CA GLU A 59 -4.14 -10.55 8.23
C GLU A 59 -4.33 -9.20 7.52
N ARG A 60 -5.37 -8.45 7.90
CA ARG A 60 -5.77 -7.19 7.27
C ARG A 60 -6.03 -6.13 8.35
N ALA A 61 -5.36 -4.99 8.25
CA ALA A 61 -5.50 -3.91 9.21
C ALA A 61 -5.53 -2.53 8.53
N ALA A 62 -6.00 -1.53 9.26
CA ALA A 62 -5.82 -0.13 8.89
C ALA A 62 -4.54 0.43 9.55
N PRO A 63 -3.95 1.53 9.02
CA PRO A 63 -2.74 2.09 9.60
C PRO A 63 -2.95 2.47 11.06
N GLY A 64 -1.98 2.14 11.91
CA GLY A 64 -2.07 2.38 13.35
C GLY A 64 -2.96 1.42 14.14
N SER A 65 -3.71 0.51 13.48
CA SER A 65 -4.51 -0.49 14.19
C SER A 65 -3.64 -1.54 14.87
N ASP A 66 -4.11 -2.02 16.02
CA ASP A 66 -3.43 -3.04 16.80
C ASP A 66 -3.71 -4.43 16.24
N VAL A 67 -2.65 -5.23 16.06
CA VAL A 67 -2.71 -6.62 15.62
C VAL A 67 -1.99 -7.48 16.65
N VAL A 68 -2.70 -8.47 17.21
CA VAL A 68 -2.11 -9.40 18.17
C VAL A 68 -1.45 -10.54 17.40
N VAL A 69 -0.16 -10.72 17.65
CA VAL A 69 0.64 -11.84 17.14
C VAL A 69 0.80 -12.84 18.27
N THR A 70 0.36 -14.08 18.02
CA THR A 70 0.49 -15.20 18.95
C THR A 70 1.42 -16.24 18.35
N VAL A 71 2.47 -16.59 19.08
CA VAL A 71 3.46 -17.59 18.68
C VAL A 71 3.44 -18.73 19.67
N THR A 72 3.30 -19.94 19.16
CA THR A 72 3.40 -21.18 19.93
C THR A 72 4.61 -21.97 19.46
N VAL A 73 5.52 -22.26 20.37
CA VAL A 73 6.70 -23.09 20.12
C VAL A 73 6.56 -24.39 20.89
N THR A 74 6.78 -25.53 20.23
CA THR A 74 6.67 -26.87 20.80
C THR A 74 7.99 -27.60 20.70
N ASN A 75 8.42 -28.22 21.80
CA ASN A 75 9.63 -29.03 21.83
C ASN A 75 9.33 -30.50 21.56
N ARG A 76 9.79 -31.02 20.42
CA ARG A 76 9.73 -32.44 20.04
C ARG A 76 11.02 -33.21 20.36
N GLY A 77 12.07 -32.51 20.78
CA GLY A 77 13.37 -33.08 21.07
C GLY A 77 13.57 -33.44 22.54
N SER A 78 14.83 -33.38 22.97
CA SER A 78 15.26 -33.57 24.36
C SER A 78 14.87 -32.37 25.26
N HIS A 79 15.02 -32.52 26.58
CA HIS A 79 14.78 -31.43 27.52
C HIS A 79 15.76 -30.27 27.28
N LEU A 80 15.26 -29.03 27.25
CA LEU A 80 16.06 -27.82 27.01
C LEU A 80 15.94 -26.86 28.21
N GLU A 81 17.08 -26.46 28.72
CA GLU A 81 17.19 -25.76 30.01
C GLU A 81 17.11 -24.25 29.91
N GLU A 82 17.68 -23.68 28.84
CA GLU A 82 17.62 -22.26 28.55
C GLU A 82 17.40 -22.08 27.05
N VAL A 83 16.21 -21.63 26.68
CA VAL A 83 15.84 -21.31 25.30
C VAL A 83 15.37 -19.87 25.25
N LEU A 84 16.13 -19.02 24.58
CA LEU A 84 15.71 -17.68 24.21
C LEU A 84 14.98 -17.74 22.87
N LEU A 85 13.67 -17.52 22.91
CA LEU A 85 12.82 -17.36 21.74
C LEU A 85 12.78 -15.88 21.36
N GLU A 86 12.91 -15.59 20.08
CA GLU A 86 12.83 -14.24 19.52
C GLU A 86 12.07 -14.30 18.19
N ASP A 87 10.84 -13.76 18.19
CA ASP A 87 10.11 -13.58 16.94
C ASP A 87 10.67 -12.37 16.19
N ILE A 88 11.10 -12.56 14.95
CA ILE A 88 11.75 -11.51 14.15
C ILE A 88 10.67 -10.67 13.48
N LEU A 89 10.54 -9.42 13.92
CA LEU A 89 9.55 -8.51 13.37
C LEU A 89 9.98 -7.97 12.00
N PRO A 90 9.03 -7.83 11.06
CA PRO A 90 9.21 -7.04 9.85
C PRO A 90 9.63 -5.60 10.17
N PRO A 91 10.44 -4.97 9.30
CA PRO A 91 10.78 -3.55 9.45
C PRO A 91 9.52 -2.68 9.41
N ASP A 92 9.57 -1.50 10.03
CA ASP A 92 8.48 -0.52 10.16
C ASP A 92 7.31 -0.91 11.10
N LEU A 93 7.22 -2.17 11.56
CA LEU A 93 6.28 -2.56 12.62
C LEU A 93 6.84 -2.21 14.01
N THR A 94 5.97 -1.72 14.88
CA THR A 94 6.31 -1.36 16.26
C THR A 94 5.51 -2.21 17.24
N ILE A 95 6.18 -2.74 18.28
CA ILE A 95 5.51 -3.42 19.37
C ILE A 95 4.85 -2.37 20.27
N ARG A 96 3.54 -2.46 20.44
CA ARG A 96 2.75 -1.60 21.33
C ARG A 96 2.67 -2.18 22.74
N VAL A 97 2.47 -3.50 22.83
CA VAL A 97 2.25 -4.22 24.09
C VAL A 97 2.92 -5.59 24.02
N GLY A 98 3.50 -6.02 25.14
CA GLY A 98 4.15 -7.32 25.27
C GLY A 98 5.59 -7.34 24.77
N LEU A 99 6.16 -8.54 24.66
CA LEU A 99 7.54 -8.78 24.24
C LEU A 99 7.55 -9.83 23.13
N SER A 100 8.37 -9.63 22.10
CA SER A 100 8.64 -10.65 21.08
C SER A 100 9.74 -11.62 21.50
N ARG A 101 10.37 -11.38 22.66
CA ARG A 101 11.52 -12.14 23.17
C ARG A 101 11.19 -12.76 24.52
N HIS A 102 11.39 -14.07 24.65
CA HIS A 102 11.03 -14.85 25.83
C HIS A 102 12.14 -15.83 26.19
N LEU A 103 12.55 -15.85 27.46
CA LEU A 103 13.49 -16.83 27.98
C LEU A 103 12.70 -17.93 28.70
N VAL A 104 12.79 -19.16 28.20
CA VAL A 104 11.95 -20.27 28.68
C VAL A 104 12.75 -21.55 28.85
N ARG A 105 12.15 -22.49 29.59
CA ARG A 105 12.61 -23.87 29.71
C ARG A 105 11.60 -24.79 29.02
N PHE A 106 12.07 -25.80 28.30
CA PHE A 106 11.22 -26.77 27.62
C PHE A 106 11.46 -28.18 28.14
N ALA A 107 10.44 -28.78 28.77
CA ALA A 107 10.39 -30.22 28.87
C ALA A 107 10.17 -30.87 27.49
N LYS A 108 10.51 -32.15 27.36
CA LYS A 108 10.18 -32.92 26.16
C LYS A 108 8.66 -32.95 25.98
N GLY A 109 8.19 -32.55 24.79
CA GLY A 109 6.77 -32.45 24.46
C GLY A 109 6.07 -31.19 24.97
N ALA A 110 6.74 -30.31 25.72
CA ALA A 110 6.13 -29.09 26.21
C ALA A 110 5.98 -28.03 25.10
N SER A 111 4.92 -27.24 25.20
CA SER A 111 4.69 -26.06 24.37
C SER A 111 4.69 -24.80 25.22
N TYR A 112 5.16 -23.71 24.63
CA TYR A 112 5.13 -22.38 25.21
C TYR A 112 4.49 -21.43 24.21
N THR A 113 3.50 -20.68 24.67
CA THR A 113 2.78 -19.69 23.85
C THR A 113 2.99 -18.31 24.45
N PHE A 114 3.35 -17.36 23.59
CA PHE A 114 3.42 -15.95 23.95
C PHE A 114 2.71 -15.11 22.90
N SER A 115 2.25 -13.93 23.32
CA SER A 115 1.64 -12.96 22.43
C SER A 115 2.19 -11.56 22.66
N TYR A 116 2.15 -10.76 21.59
CA TYR A 116 2.52 -9.36 21.60
C TYR A 116 1.68 -8.61 20.56
N THR A 117 1.48 -7.32 20.77
CA THR A 117 0.67 -6.47 19.89
C THR A 117 1.59 -5.61 19.04
N VAL A 118 1.38 -5.63 17.72
CA VAL A 118 2.09 -4.78 16.76
C VAL A 118 1.16 -3.79 16.09
N SER A 119 1.72 -2.67 15.67
CA SER A 119 1.05 -1.62 14.89
C SER A 119 2.09 -0.96 13.99
N GLY A 120 1.66 -0.49 12.82
CA GLY A 120 2.55 0.10 11.84
C GLY A 120 1.85 0.92 10.76
N PRO A 121 2.63 1.58 9.89
CA PRO A 121 2.11 2.33 8.76
C PRO A 121 1.54 1.40 7.67
N ARG A 122 1.02 1.99 6.58
CA ARG A 122 0.58 1.27 5.39
C ARG A 122 1.74 0.44 4.81
N GLY A 123 1.50 -0.84 4.54
CA GLY A 123 2.56 -1.76 4.12
C GLY A 123 2.10 -3.20 4.01
N GLY A 124 2.90 -4.02 3.31
CA GLY A 124 2.85 -5.48 3.41
C GLY A 124 3.99 -5.97 4.30
N TYR A 125 3.68 -6.78 5.30
CA TYR A 125 4.60 -7.24 6.33
C TYR A 125 4.64 -8.77 6.37
N GLY A 126 5.78 -9.34 6.00
CA GLY A 126 6.02 -10.78 6.00
C GLY A 126 6.82 -11.20 7.22
N PHE A 127 6.20 -11.99 8.09
CA PHE A 127 6.87 -12.62 9.20
C PHE A 127 7.40 -14.00 8.76
N GLU A 128 8.71 -14.20 8.81
CA GLU A 128 9.34 -15.38 8.19
C GLU A 128 9.59 -16.52 9.19
N SER A 129 10.06 -16.21 10.40
CA SER A 129 10.57 -17.21 11.33
C SER A 129 10.70 -16.70 12.75
N VAL A 130 10.75 -17.64 13.68
CA VAL A 130 11.14 -17.41 15.08
C VAL A 130 12.55 -17.94 15.28
N GLU A 131 13.44 -17.14 15.86
CA GLU A 131 14.77 -17.59 16.25
C GLU A 131 14.74 -18.19 17.66
N ALA A 132 15.36 -19.36 17.81
CA ALA A 132 15.59 -20.00 19.09
C ALA A 132 17.09 -20.08 19.35
N THR A 133 17.56 -19.45 20.43
CA THR A 133 18.93 -19.63 20.94
C THR A 133 18.89 -20.52 22.16
N ILE A 134 19.39 -21.74 22.00
CA ILE A 134 19.48 -22.76 23.05
C ILE A 134 20.86 -22.66 23.70
N LYS A 135 20.91 -22.71 25.03
CA LYS A 135 22.13 -22.88 25.81
C LYS A 135 21.99 -24.03 26.78
N ASP A 136 23.12 -24.70 27.07
CA ASP A 136 23.18 -25.67 28.16
C ASP A 136 23.16 -24.98 29.54
N ARG A 137 22.96 -25.74 30.62
CA ARG A 137 22.91 -25.23 32.01
C ARG A 137 24.15 -24.44 32.43
N LEU A 138 25.31 -24.80 31.90
CA LEU A 138 26.60 -24.17 32.20
C LEU A 138 26.90 -23.04 31.20
N ALA A 139 26.05 -22.82 30.19
CA ALA A 139 26.21 -21.86 29.10
C ALA A 139 27.56 -21.97 28.38
N VAL A 140 28.09 -23.20 28.27
CA VAL A 140 29.36 -23.50 27.60
C VAL A 140 29.16 -23.56 26.09
N THR A 141 28.07 -24.20 25.68
CA THR A 141 27.61 -24.35 24.29
C THR A 141 26.39 -23.47 24.04
N SER A 142 26.27 -23.01 22.79
CA SER A 142 25.09 -22.30 22.32
C SER A 142 24.78 -22.77 20.91
N ARG A 143 23.50 -23.09 20.68
CA ARG A 143 22.99 -23.46 19.36
C ARG A 143 21.87 -22.50 18.98
N LYS A 144 21.96 -21.93 17.78
CA LYS A 144 20.87 -21.15 17.19
C LYS A 144 20.12 -22.00 16.18
N VAL A 145 18.79 -21.97 16.23
CA VAL A 145 17.90 -22.65 15.29
C VAL A 145 16.86 -21.65 14.81
N ARG A 146 16.61 -21.63 13.50
CA ARG A 146 15.57 -20.82 12.89
C ARG A 146 14.34 -21.69 12.65
N LEU A 147 13.22 -21.34 13.26
CA LEU A 147 11.97 -22.07 13.18
C LEU A 147 11.08 -21.39 12.14
N GLU A 148 10.76 -22.10 11.05
CA GLU A 148 9.82 -21.58 10.06
C GLU A 148 8.45 -21.43 10.70
N ALA A 149 7.96 -20.19 10.73
CA ALA A 149 6.60 -19.85 11.08
C ALA A 149 6.29 -18.66 10.19
N LYS A 150 5.42 -18.84 9.19
CA LYS A 150 5.09 -17.78 8.24
C LYS A 150 3.84 -17.04 8.68
N GLY A 151 3.80 -15.75 8.44
CA GLY A 151 2.61 -14.92 8.65
C GLY A 151 2.65 -13.69 7.75
N GLN A 152 1.50 -13.24 7.28
CA GLN A 152 1.41 -12.04 6.44
C GLN A 152 0.41 -11.07 7.04
N LEU A 153 0.80 -9.80 7.13
CA LEU A 153 -0.06 -8.71 7.54
C LEU A 153 -0.06 -7.64 6.45
N PHE A 154 -1.24 -7.32 5.95
CA PHE A 154 -1.44 -6.21 5.01
C PHE A 154 -2.15 -5.06 5.71
N VAL A 155 -1.45 -3.93 5.80
CA VAL A 155 -2.00 -2.67 6.29
C VAL A 155 -2.42 -1.84 5.08
N PHE A 156 -3.73 -1.81 4.81
CA PHE A 156 -4.30 -1.15 3.63
C PHE A 156 -4.55 0.33 3.88
N PRO A 157 -4.46 1.21 2.85
CA PRO A 157 -4.88 2.60 3.02
C PRO A 157 -6.37 2.69 3.36
N PRO A 158 -6.79 3.63 4.23
CA PRO A 158 -8.20 3.87 4.44
C PRO A 158 -8.86 4.42 3.17
N VAL A 159 -10.05 3.92 2.85
CA VAL A 159 -10.78 4.28 1.64
C VAL A 159 -11.86 5.30 1.98
N THR A 160 -11.67 6.54 1.50
CA THR A 160 -12.70 7.59 1.62
C THR A 160 -13.80 7.31 0.60
N ARG A 161 -15.05 7.18 1.05
CA ARG A 161 -16.18 6.92 0.14
C ARG A 161 -16.56 8.19 -0.63
N LEU A 162 -16.41 8.15 -1.95
CA LEU A 162 -16.90 9.20 -2.84
C LEU A 162 -18.28 8.82 -3.38
N ARG A 163 -19.21 9.79 -3.44
CA ARG A 163 -20.57 9.54 -3.95
C ARG A 163 -20.59 9.30 -5.45
N HIS A 164 -19.88 10.14 -6.19
CA HIS A 164 -19.82 10.08 -7.65
C HIS A 164 -18.55 10.79 -8.13
N VAL A 165 -17.85 10.16 -9.06
CA VAL A 165 -16.70 10.72 -9.80
C VAL A 165 -17.14 10.86 -11.26
N ALA A 166 -17.22 12.10 -11.75
CA ALA A 166 -17.54 12.34 -13.15
C ALA A 166 -16.27 12.17 -14.00
N ILE A 167 -16.30 11.22 -14.93
CA ILE A 167 -15.24 10.97 -15.91
C ILE A 167 -15.73 11.28 -17.32
N ARG A 168 -14.80 11.51 -18.25
CA ARG A 168 -15.12 11.89 -19.64
C ARG A 168 -14.28 11.10 -20.63
N PRO A 169 -14.36 9.76 -20.65
CA PRO A 169 -13.62 8.96 -21.62
C PRO A 169 -14.05 9.31 -23.05
N ARG A 170 -13.10 9.27 -24.00
CA ARG A 170 -13.42 9.46 -25.43
C ARG A 170 -14.12 8.24 -26.02
N ARG A 171 -13.77 7.06 -25.51
CA ARG A 171 -14.39 5.80 -25.87
C ARG A 171 -15.08 5.16 -24.68
N THR A 172 -16.34 4.85 -24.86
CA THR A 172 -17.13 4.05 -23.92
C THR A 172 -17.53 2.77 -24.60
N ARG A 173 -17.42 1.63 -23.92
CA ARG A 173 -17.88 0.37 -24.50
C ARG A 173 -19.38 0.25 -24.33
N VAL A 174 -20.08 -0.04 -25.42
CA VAL A 174 -21.48 -0.45 -25.42
C VAL A 174 -21.50 -1.87 -24.82
N TYR A 175 -22.07 -2.03 -23.63
CA TYR A 175 -22.26 -3.35 -23.06
C TYR A 175 -23.46 -4.02 -23.74
N ALA A 176 -23.24 -5.16 -24.39
CA ALA A 176 -24.29 -6.01 -24.95
C ALA A 176 -24.29 -7.35 -24.20
N GLY A 177 -25.10 -7.46 -23.15
CA GLY A 177 -25.62 -8.74 -22.66
C GLY A 177 -24.95 -9.44 -21.45
N MET A 178 -25.84 -9.85 -20.53
CA MET A 178 -25.85 -10.97 -19.57
C MET A 178 -24.71 -11.15 -18.54
N ILE A 179 -24.72 -10.30 -17.52
CA ILE A 179 -24.50 -10.73 -16.12
C ILE A 179 -25.89 -10.74 -15.45
N PRO A 180 -26.25 -11.73 -14.62
CA PRO A 180 -27.50 -11.68 -13.88
C PRO A 180 -27.40 -10.51 -12.90
N ALA A 181 -27.88 -9.35 -13.33
CA ALA A 181 -28.46 -8.43 -12.40
C ALA A 181 -29.55 -9.23 -11.68
N ARG A 182 -29.38 -9.49 -10.39
CA ARG A 182 -30.49 -9.95 -9.54
C ARG A 182 -31.58 -8.87 -9.39
N VAL A 183 -31.54 -7.82 -10.19
CA VAL A 183 -32.62 -6.87 -10.45
C VAL A 183 -32.58 -6.56 -11.95
N GLY A 184 -33.53 -7.13 -12.71
CA GLY A 184 -33.76 -6.69 -14.08
C GLY A 184 -34.35 -5.27 -14.08
N GLY A 185 -33.78 -4.39 -14.89
CA GLY A 185 -34.31 -3.06 -15.15
C GLY A 185 -33.77 -2.52 -16.47
N ALA A 186 -34.65 -1.93 -17.27
CA ALA A 186 -34.25 -0.97 -18.31
C ALA A 186 -33.48 0.18 -17.64
N GLY A 187 -32.50 0.78 -18.33
CA GLY A 187 -31.55 1.76 -17.78
C GLY A 187 -32.18 2.80 -16.83
N THR A 188 -31.47 3.16 -15.76
CA THR A 188 -32.05 3.82 -14.58
C THR A 188 -32.08 5.36 -14.60
N GLU A 189 -31.58 6.03 -15.64
CA GLU A 189 -31.73 7.48 -15.80
C GLU A 189 -32.29 7.85 -17.18
N PHE A 190 -33.43 8.56 -17.18
CA PHE A 190 -34.06 9.14 -18.38
C PHE A 190 -33.10 10.17 -18.99
N PHE A 191 -32.64 9.92 -20.22
CA PHE A 191 -31.74 10.81 -20.95
C PHE A 191 -32.53 11.86 -21.75
N GLY A 192 -33.63 11.45 -22.36
CA GLY A 192 -34.46 12.32 -23.19
C GLY A 192 -35.56 11.55 -23.92
N VAL A 193 -36.19 12.21 -24.89
CA VAL A 193 -37.09 11.57 -25.84
C VAL A 193 -36.57 11.79 -27.25
N ARG A 194 -36.66 10.76 -28.09
CA ARG A 194 -36.40 10.86 -29.52
C ARG A 194 -37.60 10.36 -30.31
N GLU A 195 -37.64 10.65 -31.60
CA GLU A 195 -38.62 10.06 -32.50
C GLU A 195 -38.50 8.52 -32.49
N TYR A 196 -39.64 7.86 -32.40
CA TYR A 196 -39.78 6.41 -32.41
C TYR A 196 -39.36 5.88 -33.77
N GLN A 197 -38.46 4.90 -33.78
CA GLN A 197 -38.07 4.21 -35.00
C GLN A 197 -38.69 2.81 -35.06
N PRO A 198 -39.10 2.34 -36.26
CA PRO A 198 -39.53 0.97 -36.45
C PRO A 198 -38.46 -0.02 -35.98
N GLY A 199 -38.73 -0.74 -34.88
CA GLY A 199 -37.77 -1.61 -34.19
C GLY A 199 -37.62 -1.29 -32.70
N ASP A 200 -38.05 -0.11 -32.25
CA ASP A 200 -38.12 0.22 -30.84
C ASP A 200 -39.17 -0.64 -30.11
N PRO A 201 -38.89 -1.10 -28.88
CA PRO A 201 -39.85 -1.93 -28.16
C PRO A 201 -41.08 -1.10 -27.75
N PRO A 202 -42.32 -1.62 -27.85
CA PRO A 202 -43.55 -0.84 -27.59
C PRO A 202 -43.62 -0.21 -26.19
N HIS A 203 -42.96 -0.82 -25.19
CA HIS A 203 -42.92 -0.30 -23.82
C HIS A 203 -41.99 0.92 -23.64
N SER A 204 -41.16 1.24 -24.64
CA SER A 204 -40.29 2.42 -24.62
C SER A 204 -41.01 3.71 -25.04
N ILE A 205 -42.21 3.63 -25.62
CA ILE A 205 -42.96 4.79 -26.12
C ILE A 205 -43.31 5.74 -24.96
N ASN A 206 -42.94 7.00 -25.12
CA ASN A 206 -43.34 8.07 -24.22
C ASN A 206 -44.69 8.64 -24.65
N TRP A 207 -45.78 8.03 -24.18
CA TRP A 207 -47.14 8.44 -24.51
C TRP A 207 -47.43 9.91 -24.19
N ARG A 208 -46.77 10.49 -23.18
CA ARG A 208 -46.96 11.90 -22.79
C ARG A 208 -46.31 12.87 -23.78
N ALA A 209 -45.16 12.51 -24.37
CA ALA A 209 -44.50 13.30 -25.40
C ALA A 209 -45.21 13.15 -26.75
N SER A 210 -45.60 11.91 -27.11
CA SER A 210 -46.38 11.62 -28.32
C SER A 210 -47.74 12.30 -28.34
N ALA A 211 -48.44 12.39 -27.20
CA ALA A 211 -49.76 13.05 -27.14
C ALA A 211 -49.73 14.56 -27.45
N ARG A 212 -48.54 15.19 -27.56
CA ARG A 212 -48.38 16.61 -27.89
C ARG A 212 -48.06 16.86 -29.37
N HIS A 213 -47.88 15.81 -30.17
CA HIS A 213 -47.55 15.89 -31.59
C HIS A 213 -48.46 14.92 -32.36
N GLU A 214 -49.26 15.44 -33.30
CA GLU A 214 -50.30 14.65 -33.97
C GLU A 214 -49.75 13.58 -34.94
N GLU A 215 -48.50 13.72 -35.40
CA GLU A 215 -47.91 12.87 -36.44
C GLU A 215 -46.66 12.08 -35.99
N LEU A 216 -46.15 12.32 -34.77
CA LEU A 216 -44.88 11.76 -34.30
C LEU A 216 -45.05 10.96 -33.01
N LEU A 217 -44.56 9.72 -33.03
CA LEU A 217 -44.37 8.93 -31.83
C LEU A 217 -42.98 9.20 -31.27
N PHE A 218 -42.88 9.36 -29.96
CA PHE A 218 -41.62 9.53 -29.25
C PHE A 218 -41.31 8.30 -28.39
N SER A 219 -40.05 7.88 -28.38
CA SER A 219 -39.53 6.84 -27.51
C SER A 219 -38.64 7.44 -26.41
N ASN A 220 -38.73 6.89 -25.20
CA ASN A 220 -37.86 7.23 -24.09
C ASN A 220 -36.44 6.76 -24.39
N GLU A 221 -35.50 7.70 -24.42
CA GLU A 221 -34.08 7.37 -24.39
C GLU A 221 -33.63 7.24 -22.93
N PHE A 222 -33.09 6.07 -22.61
CA PHE A 222 -32.43 5.83 -21.34
C PHE A 222 -30.93 5.97 -21.53
N GLN A 223 -30.25 6.57 -20.56
CA GLN A 223 -28.79 6.66 -20.58
C GLN A 223 -28.22 5.24 -20.54
N GLN A 224 -27.57 4.82 -21.62
CA GLN A 224 -26.89 3.54 -21.66
C GLN A 224 -25.77 3.54 -20.62
N GLU A 225 -25.68 2.49 -19.80
CA GLU A 225 -24.55 2.27 -18.89
C GLU A 225 -23.27 2.12 -19.71
N ARG A 226 -22.57 3.23 -19.88
CA ARG A 226 -21.31 3.31 -20.61
C ARG A 226 -20.19 2.92 -19.65
N VAL A 227 -19.70 1.71 -19.79
CA VAL A 227 -18.49 1.28 -19.08
C VAL A 227 -17.29 1.97 -19.71
N ALA A 228 -16.57 2.73 -18.89
CA ALA A 228 -15.27 3.29 -19.25
C ALA A 228 -14.13 2.35 -18.82
N ASP A 229 -13.09 2.30 -19.64
CA ASP A 229 -11.77 1.90 -19.18
C ASP A 229 -11.12 3.13 -18.51
N VAL A 230 -10.69 2.97 -17.26
CA VAL A 230 -10.04 4.02 -16.47
C VAL A 230 -8.70 3.53 -15.95
N GLY A 231 -7.63 4.26 -16.26
CA GLY A 231 -6.30 4.04 -15.71
C GLY A 231 -5.99 5.06 -14.63
N ILE A 232 -5.76 4.61 -13.39
CA ILE A 232 -5.26 5.47 -12.32
C ILE A 232 -3.74 5.35 -12.27
N VAL A 233 -3.03 6.45 -12.44
CA VAL A 233 -1.57 6.50 -12.32
C VAL A 233 -1.24 7.18 -11.00
N LEU A 234 -0.68 6.44 -10.06
CA LEU A 234 -0.17 6.96 -8.80
C LEU A 234 1.30 7.33 -8.98
N ASP A 235 1.60 8.61 -8.90
CA ASP A 235 2.97 9.12 -8.95
C ASP A 235 3.65 8.93 -7.59
N GLY A 236 4.63 8.03 -7.56
CA GLY A 236 5.51 7.76 -6.43
C GLY A 236 6.96 8.13 -6.73
N ARG A 237 7.22 9.02 -7.70
CA ARG A 237 8.57 9.52 -7.93
C ARG A 237 9.05 10.32 -6.73
N LEU A 238 10.30 10.13 -6.34
CA LEU A 238 10.86 10.83 -5.19
C LEU A 238 10.83 12.36 -5.35
N ARG A 239 11.01 12.87 -6.59
CA ARG A 239 11.05 14.30 -6.90
C ARG A 239 9.73 15.04 -6.67
N THR A 240 8.59 14.34 -6.72
CA THR A 240 7.27 14.94 -6.53
C THR A 240 6.75 14.76 -5.10
N ASN A 241 7.45 13.99 -4.26
CA ASN A 241 7.04 13.73 -2.90
C ASN A 241 7.64 14.75 -1.93
N GLN A 242 6.78 15.54 -1.28
CA GLN A 242 7.18 16.40 -0.16
C GLN A 242 7.20 15.58 1.14
N PHE A 243 8.31 15.64 1.88
CA PHE A 243 8.41 15.05 3.22
C PHE A 243 8.69 16.14 4.25
N THR A 244 7.79 16.34 5.20
CA THR A 244 7.90 17.41 6.19
C THR A 244 7.44 16.89 7.55
N ARG A 245 8.28 17.08 8.58
CA ARG A 245 8.03 16.66 9.98
C ARG A 245 7.54 15.21 10.14
N GLY A 246 8.10 14.27 9.36
CA GLY A 246 7.72 12.85 9.47
C GLY A 246 6.50 12.45 8.64
N HIS A 247 5.86 13.40 7.95
CA HIS A 247 4.70 13.15 7.10
C HIS A 247 5.09 13.24 5.62
N SER A 248 4.56 12.32 4.82
CA SER A 248 4.79 12.26 3.38
C SER A 248 3.53 12.68 2.63
N LEU A 249 3.65 13.61 1.69
CA LEU A 249 2.54 14.00 0.82
C LEU A 249 2.03 12.82 -0.02
N PHE A 250 2.91 11.89 -0.37
CA PHE A 250 2.58 10.64 -1.06
C PHE A 250 1.46 9.84 -0.38
N GLU A 251 1.34 9.85 0.94
CA GLU A 251 0.25 9.13 1.62
C GLU A 251 -1.12 9.71 1.23
N TYR A 252 -1.22 11.02 1.01
CA TYR A 252 -2.45 11.64 0.50
C TYR A 252 -2.73 11.25 -0.95
N SER A 253 -1.70 11.15 -1.80
CA SER A 253 -1.85 10.60 -3.15
C SER A 253 -2.39 9.17 -3.12
N VAL A 254 -1.92 8.33 -2.19
CA VAL A 254 -2.42 6.96 -2.00
C VAL A 254 -3.90 6.98 -1.57
N LEU A 255 -4.29 7.85 -0.63
CA LEU A 255 -5.68 8.00 -0.20
C LEU A 255 -6.60 8.41 -1.35
N ALA A 256 -6.18 9.40 -2.15
CA ALA A 256 -6.92 9.85 -3.32
C ALA A 256 -7.06 8.72 -4.36
N ALA A 257 -5.99 7.99 -4.65
CA ALA A 257 -6.01 6.86 -5.57
C ALA A 257 -6.94 5.74 -5.09
N ALA A 258 -6.91 5.41 -3.79
CA ALA A 258 -7.80 4.41 -3.19
C ALA A 258 -9.28 4.81 -3.31
N ALA A 259 -9.58 6.08 -2.96
CA ALA A 259 -10.95 6.63 -3.02
C ALA A 259 -11.49 6.67 -4.45
N LEU A 260 -10.68 7.12 -5.42
CA LEU A 260 -11.04 7.16 -6.83
C LEU A 260 -11.27 5.75 -7.39
N ALA A 261 -10.37 4.81 -7.10
CA ALA A 261 -10.51 3.43 -7.55
C ALA A 261 -11.78 2.78 -7.01
N ASP A 262 -12.07 2.94 -5.72
CA ASP A 262 -13.27 2.41 -5.10
C ASP A 262 -14.56 2.99 -5.71
N ALA A 263 -14.60 4.31 -5.88
CA ALA A 263 -15.75 5.00 -6.46
C ALA A 263 -16.01 4.58 -7.91
N LEU A 264 -14.95 4.55 -8.74
CA LEU A 264 -15.06 4.20 -10.16
C LEU A 264 -15.46 2.74 -10.36
N LEU A 265 -14.93 1.82 -9.54
CA LEU A 265 -15.35 0.41 -9.54
C LEU A 265 -16.82 0.27 -9.10
N THR A 266 -17.25 1.06 -8.11
CA THR A 266 -18.63 1.06 -7.62
C THR A 266 -19.61 1.62 -8.67
N GLN A 267 -19.15 2.58 -9.49
CA GLN A 267 -19.88 3.09 -10.65
C GLN A 267 -19.89 2.13 -11.86
N GLY A 268 -19.31 0.93 -11.76
CA GLY A 268 -19.32 -0.07 -12.82
C GLY A 268 -18.20 0.07 -13.87
N ASN A 269 -17.23 0.97 -13.68
CA ASN A 269 -16.12 1.14 -14.62
C ASN A 269 -15.05 0.04 -14.49
N ARG A 270 -14.28 -0.19 -15.56
CA ARG A 270 -13.06 -0.99 -15.50
C ARG A 270 -11.92 -0.12 -15.01
N VAL A 271 -11.37 -0.44 -13.85
CA VAL A 271 -10.29 0.36 -13.26
C VAL A 271 -8.99 -0.43 -13.29
N GLY A 272 -7.98 0.12 -13.94
CA GLY A 272 -6.60 -0.31 -13.84
C GLY A 272 -5.81 0.68 -12.99
N MET A 273 -4.67 0.25 -12.47
CA MET A 273 -3.78 1.12 -11.70
C MET A 273 -2.34 0.92 -12.13
N LEU A 274 -1.56 1.98 -12.15
CA LEU A 274 -0.10 2.00 -12.32
C LEU A 274 0.50 2.79 -11.17
N VAL A 275 1.30 2.15 -10.34
CA VAL A 275 2.19 2.82 -9.38
C VAL A 275 3.50 3.12 -10.10
N TYR A 276 3.78 4.40 -10.29
CA TYR A 276 4.93 4.90 -11.03
C TYR A 276 5.97 5.46 -10.05
N ALA A 277 6.90 4.60 -9.62
CA ALA A 277 7.93 4.91 -8.61
C ALA A 277 9.28 4.33 -9.04
N SER A 278 10.13 3.92 -8.08
CA SER A 278 11.41 3.26 -8.38
C SER A 278 11.24 1.97 -9.22
N PHE A 279 10.13 1.27 -9.02
CA PHE A 279 9.68 0.16 -9.85
C PHE A 279 8.22 0.34 -10.25
N LEU A 280 7.86 -0.15 -11.43
CA LEU A 280 6.48 -0.13 -11.90
C LEU A 280 5.71 -1.31 -11.31
N ARG A 281 4.55 -1.02 -10.72
CA ARG A 281 3.58 -2.04 -10.33
C ARG A 281 2.24 -1.67 -10.93
N TRP A 282 1.59 -2.60 -11.62
CA TRP A 282 0.33 -2.32 -12.27
C TRP A 282 -0.70 -3.43 -12.12
N THR A 283 -1.95 -3.05 -12.34
CA THR A 283 -3.08 -3.96 -12.50
C THR A 283 -3.82 -3.55 -13.77
N PHE A 284 -4.06 -4.50 -14.68
CA PHE A 284 -4.87 -4.23 -15.86
C PHE A 284 -6.31 -3.85 -15.47
N PRO A 285 -7.02 -3.07 -16.30
CA PRO A 285 -8.40 -2.70 -16.02
C PRO A 285 -9.30 -3.92 -15.76
N GLY A 286 -10.03 -3.89 -14.66
CA GLY A 286 -10.92 -4.98 -14.24
C GLY A 286 -12.10 -4.45 -13.44
N TYR A 287 -12.99 -5.34 -13.02
CA TYR A 287 -14.22 -5.00 -12.30
C TYR A 287 -14.29 -5.61 -10.91
N GLY A 288 -15.21 -5.07 -10.11
CA GLY A 288 -15.74 -5.71 -8.93
C GLY A 288 -14.74 -5.85 -7.78
N ARG A 289 -15.12 -6.70 -6.82
CA ARG A 289 -14.39 -6.83 -5.54
C ARG A 289 -12.97 -7.36 -5.72
N VAL A 290 -12.74 -8.33 -6.61
CA VAL A 290 -11.40 -8.89 -6.83
C VAL A 290 -10.46 -7.82 -7.39
N GLN A 291 -10.93 -6.97 -8.30
CA GLN A 291 -10.11 -5.87 -8.80
C GLN A 291 -9.82 -4.83 -7.71
N ARG A 292 -10.82 -4.48 -6.88
CA ARG A 292 -10.63 -3.61 -5.73
C ARG A 292 -9.51 -4.12 -4.82
N GLU A 293 -9.51 -5.42 -4.51
CA GLU A 293 -8.48 -6.05 -3.67
C GLU A 293 -7.09 -5.99 -4.31
N ARG A 294 -6.97 -6.26 -5.62
CA ARG A 294 -5.70 -6.14 -6.35
C ARG A 294 -5.14 -4.72 -6.31
N ILE A 295 -6.01 -3.73 -6.47
CA ILE A 295 -5.64 -2.31 -6.40
C ILE A 295 -5.19 -1.95 -4.98
N LEU A 296 -5.96 -2.32 -3.95
CA LEU A 296 -5.59 -2.08 -2.56
C LEU A 296 -4.28 -2.76 -2.18
N TYR A 297 -4.02 -3.97 -2.67
CA TYR A 297 -2.75 -4.67 -2.48
C TYR A 297 -1.59 -3.91 -3.12
N ALA A 298 -1.76 -3.42 -4.35
CA ALA A 298 -0.74 -2.61 -5.02
C ALA A 298 -0.51 -1.27 -4.29
N LEU A 299 -1.57 -0.64 -3.77
CA LEU A 299 -1.46 0.55 -2.94
C LEU A 299 -0.80 0.27 -1.59
N ALA A 300 -1.03 -0.88 -0.95
CA ALA A 300 -0.37 -1.23 0.31
C ALA A 300 1.16 -1.34 0.16
N HIS A 301 1.65 -1.78 -1.00
CA HIS A 301 3.08 -1.91 -1.30
C HIS A 301 3.70 -0.67 -1.94
N ALA A 302 2.91 0.35 -2.29
CA ALA A 302 3.42 1.54 -2.95
C ALA A 302 4.31 2.33 -1.98
N LYS A 303 5.55 2.63 -2.37
CA LYS A 303 6.45 3.50 -1.61
C LYS A 303 7.04 4.54 -2.59
N PRO A 304 7.26 5.78 -2.15
CA PRO A 304 7.96 6.74 -2.99
C PRO A 304 9.39 6.25 -3.23
N GLY A 305 9.91 6.43 -4.44
CA GLY A 305 11.22 5.94 -4.82
C GLY A 305 11.84 6.71 -5.97
N GLY A 306 13.17 6.82 -5.95
CA GLY A 306 13.96 7.37 -7.06
C GLY A 306 14.23 6.30 -8.12
N SER A 307 14.22 6.70 -9.38
CA SER A 307 14.68 5.90 -10.53
C SER A 307 15.18 6.87 -11.58
N GLU A 308 16.27 6.52 -12.27
CA GLU A 308 16.77 7.30 -13.40
C GLU A 308 15.81 7.19 -14.60
N VAL A 309 15.35 5.97 -14.89
CA VAL A 309 14.45 5.66 -16.02
C VAL A 309 13.05 6.22 -15.80
N PHE A 310 12.56 6.18 -14.56
CA PHE A 310 11.21 6.64 -14.20
C PHE A 310 11.26 7.97 -13.45
N SER A 311 12.27 8.80 -13.76
CA SER A 311 12.44 10.11 -13.14
C SER A 311 11.39 11.11 -13.62
N ASP A 312 10.93 11.01 -14.87
CA ASP A 312 9.88 11.84 -15.50
C ASP A 312 8.63 11.01 -15.85
N LEU A 313 7.66 11.60 -16.57
CA LEU A 313 6.47 10.87 -17.04
C LEU A 313 6.58 10.41 -18.51
N GLU A 314 7.67 10.72 -19.21
CA GLU A 314 7.83 10.42 -20.65
C GLU A 314 7.83 8.92 -20.90
N HIS A 315 8.42 8.17 -19.96
CA HIS A 315 8.57 6.71 -20.04
C HIS A 315 7.38 5.94 -19.44
N MET A 316 6.25 6.61 -19.21
CA MET A 316 5.06 5.95 -18.67
C MET A 316 4.51 4.92 -19.69
N PRO A 317 4.33 3.63 -19.32
CA PRO A 317 3.82 2.61 -20.23
C PRO A 317 2.31 2.76 -20.45
N THR A 318 1.92 3.69 -21.32
CA THR A 318 0.51 4.02 -21.61
C THR A 318 -0.28 2.85 -22.16
N ARG A 319 0.38 1.92 -22.86
CA ARG A 319 -0.22 0.70 -23.44
C ARG A 319 -0.81 -0.26 -22.39
N LEU A 320 -0.54 -0.05 -21.11
CA LEU A 320 -1.24 -0.77 -20.03
C LEU A 320 -2.73 -0.46 -19.97
N PHE A 321 -3.14 0.69 -20.52
CA PHE A 321 -4.52 1.12 -20.59
C PHE A 321 -5.01 1.07 -22.04
N PRO A 322 -6.27 0.67 -22.28
CA PRO A 322 -6.86 0.70 -23.62
C PRO A 322 -6.81 2.11 -24.23
N PRO A 323 -6.59 2.25 -25.56
CA PRO A 323 -6.61 3.54 -26.23
C PRO A 323 -7.91 4.32 -25.97
N GLU A 324 -7.83 5.65 -25.92
CA GLU A 324 -8.97 6.55 -25.70
C GLU A 324 -9.67 6.41 -24.33
N SER A 325 -9.05 5.68 -23.40
CA SER A 325 -9.47 5.57 -22.00
C SER A 325 -9.30 6.88 -21.23
N GLN A 326 -9.94 6.94 -20.06
CA GLN A 326 -9.68 7.99 -19.08
C GLN A 326 -8.40 7.63 -18.31
N ILE A 327 -7.41 8.52 -18.31
CA ILE A 327 -6.26 8.47 -17.41
C ILE A 327 -6.49 9.49 -16.29
N ILE A 328 -6.35 9.03 -15.05
CA ILE A 328 -6.35 9.87 -13.86
C ILE A 328 -4.95 9.81 -13.25
N LEU A 329 -4.17 10.87 -13.42
CA LEU A 329 -2.88 11.01 -12.75
C LEU A 329 -3.07 11.58 -11.36
N VAL A 330 -2.66 10.83 -10.33
CA VAL A 330 -2.60 11.30 -8.96
C VAL A 330 -1.15 11.68 -8.66
N SER A 331 -0.84 12.98 -8.74
CA SER A 331 0.52 13.52 -8.63
C SER A 331 0.52 14.94 -8.08
N PRO A 332 1.43 15.29 -7.14
CA PRO A 332 1.69 16.67 -6.73
C PRO A 332 2.17 17.59 -7.88
N LEU A 333 2.53 17.00 -9.02
CA LEU A 333 3.06 17.62 -10.25
C LEU A 333 4.46 18.21 -10.09
N HIS A 334 5.26 18.05 -11.13
CA HIS A 334 6.51 18.76 -11.39
C HIS A 334 6.36 19.65 -12.63
N GLU A 335 7.23 20.66 -12.79
CA GLU A 335 7.18 21.58 -13.94
C GLU A 335 7.33 20.84 -15.28
N ASP A 336 8.19 19.83 -15.32
CA ASP A 336 8.46 19.01 -16.51
C ASP A 336 7.32 18.06 -16.89
N ASP A 337 6.29 17.92 -16.04
CA ASP A 337 5.20 16.98 -16.29
C ASP A 337 4.22 17.49 -17.36
N LEU A 338 4.28 18.77 -17.74
CA LEU A 338 3.39 19.36 -18.75
C LEU A 338 3.50 18.68 -20.12
N SER A 339 4.72 18.53 -20.66
CA SER A 339 4.94 17.96 -21.99
C SER A 339 4.45 16.50 -22.10
N PRO A 340 4.79 15.59 -21.16
CA PRO A 340 4.23 14.24 -21.14
C PRO A 340 2.70 14.22 -21.08
N LEU A 341 2.10 15.08 -20.24
CA LEU A 341 0.64 15.16 -20.10
C LEU A 341 -0.05 15.60 -21.40
N VAL A 342 0.54 16.56 -22.13
CA VAL A 342 0.06 16.97 -23.46
C VAL A 342 0.20 15.83 -24.46
N GLN A 343 1.32 15.09 -24.42
CA GLN A 343 1.54 13.94 -25.30
C GLN A 343 0.50 12.83 -25.07
N LEU A 344 0.11 12.56 -23.83
CA LEU A 344 -0.98 11.62 -23.52
C LEU A 344 -2.29 12.03 -24.17
N ARG A 345 -2.62 13.33 -24.14
CA ARG A 345 -3.81 13.83 -24.83
C ARG A 345 -3.71 13.70 -26.35
N ALA A 346 -2.54 13.97 -26.91
CA ALA A 346 -2.28 13.81 -28.35
C ALA A 346 -2.43 12.35 -28.80
N GLN A 347 -2.09 11.39 -27.92
CA GLN A 347 -2.33 9.95 -28.14
C GLN A 347 -3.80 9.52 -27.99
N GLY A 348 -4.71 10.46 -27.70
CA GLY A 348 -6.15 10.19 -27.64
C GLY A 348 -6.71 9.97 -26.25
N TYR A 349 -5.89 9.93 -25.19
CA TYR A 349 -6.37 9.74 -23.82
C TYR A 349 -7.08 10.99 -23.29
N GLN A 350 -8.07 10.76 -22.43
CA GLN A 350 -8.70 11.81 -21.64
C GLN A 350 -8.01 11.88 -20.29
N VAL A 351 -7.35 13.01 -20.02
CA VAL A 351 -6.47 13.13 -18.86
C VAL A 351 -7.12 14.02 -17.81
N MET A 352 -7.18 13.51 -16.59
CA MET A 352 -7.51 14.26 -15.38
C MET A 352 -6.31 14.16 -14.44
N VAL A 353 -5.97 15.27 -13.80
CA VAL A 353 -4.95 15.31 -12.75
C VAL A 353 -5.63 15.57 -11.41
N VAL A 354 -5.32 14.75 -10.43
CA VAL A 354 -5.63 14.99 -9.02
C VAL A 354 -4.31 15.26 -8.31
N SER A 355 -4.15 16.48 -7.82
CA SER A 355 -2.88 16.97 -7.32
C SER A 355 -2.97 17.38 -5.86
N PRO A 356 -2.50 16.54 -4.92
CA PRO A 356 -2.25 16.99 -3.54
C PRO A 356 -1.27 18.17 -3.58
N ASN A 357 -1.66 19.29 -2.98
CA ASN A 357 -0.94 20.55 -3.10
C ASN A 357 0.33 20.53 -2.21
N PRO A 358 1.55 20.46 -2.79
CA PRO A 358 2.78 20.35 -2.01
C PRO A 358 3.12 21.64 -1.27
N VAL A 359 2.77 22.80 -1.84
CA VAL A 359 3.06 24.11 -1.28
C VAL A 359 2.25 24.32 0.01
N GLN A 360 0.95 24.05 -0.06
CA GLN A 360 0.06 24.19 1.08
C GLN A 360 0.34 23.14 2.16
N PHE A 361 0.74 21.92 1.75
CA PHE A 361 1.18 20.88 2.66
C PHE A 361 2.44 21.31 3.42
N GLU A 362 3.48 21.80 2.75
CA GLU A 362 4.71 22.21 3.42
C GLU A 362 4.48 23.42 4.35
N LEU A 363 3.75 24.43 3.86
CA LEU A 363 3.45 25.64 4.63
C LEU A 363 2.66 25.37 5.92
N SER A 364 1.88 24.27 6.00
CA SER A 364 1.13 23.94 7.22
C SER A 364 2.02 23.47 8.37
N TYR A 365 3.25 23.00 8.08
CA TYR A 365 4.23 22.57 9.07
C TYR A 365 5.31 23.62 9.36
N LEU A 366 5.44 24.66 8.55
CA LEU A 366 6.44 25.71 8.74
C LEU A 366 5.97 26.79 9.74
N PRO A 367 6.91 27.46 10.44
CA PRO A 367 6.56 28.56 11.33
C PRO A 367 5.99 29.75 10.52
N LYS A 368 5.00 30.45 11.10
CA LYS A 368 4.35 31.61 10.47
C LYS A 368 5.22 32.87 10.63
N THR A 369 6.34 32.94 9.93
CA THR A 369 7.21 34.13 9.86
C THR A 369 6.96 34.90 8.56
N GLN A 370 7.31 36.19 8.54
CA GLN A 370 7.15 37.04 7.34
C GLN A 370 7.93 36.48 6.14
N THR A 371 9.13 35.95 6.35
CA THR A 371 9.95 35.33 5.30
C THR A 371 9.27 34.10 4.70
N VAL A 372 8.69 33.22 5.52
CA VAL A 372 7.97 32.04 5.06
C VAL A 372 6.71 32.43 4.29
N GLU A 373 6.01 33.48 4.73
CA GLU A 373 4.83 33.98 4.02
C GLU A 373 5.18 34.54 2.64
N LEU A 374 6.26 35.33 2.54
CA LEU A 374 6.73 35.87 1.25
C LEU A 374 7.20 34.77 0.31
N ALA A 375 8.00 33.82 0.78
CA ALA A 375 8.42 32.66 0.00
C ALA A 375 7.21 31.83 -0.46
N GLY A 376 6.27 31.58 0.45
CA GLY A 376 5.02 30.87 0.15
C GLY A 376 4.18 31.56 -0.93
N ARG A 377 4.18 32.90 -0.99
CA ARG A 377 3.50 33.64 -2.08
C ARG A 377 4.14 33.38 -3.44
N VAL A 378 5.47 33.40 -3.52
CA VAL A 378 6.21 33.14 -4.77
C VAL A 378 5.91 31.74 -5.30
N VAL A 379 6.09 30.71 -4.47
CA VAL A 379 5.86 29.31 -4.86
C VAL A 379 4.39 29.05 -5.20
N ARG A 380 3.44 29.69 -4.52
CA ARG A 380 2.01 29.63 -4.89
C ARG A 380 1.76 30.21 -6.28
N MET A 381 2.39 31.33 -6.63
CA MET A 381 2.25 31.94 -7.96
C MET A 381 2.83 31.03 -9.06
N GLU A 382 4.01 30.45 -8.84
CA GLU A 382 4.62 29.48 -9.77
C GLU A 382 3.72 28.27 -9.99
N ARG A 383 3.20 27.69 -8.91
CA ARG A 383 2.23 26.58 -8.99
C ARG A 383 0.98 26.99 -9.75
N MET A 384 0.41 28.16 -9.47
CA MET A 384 -0.77 28.66 -10.20
C MET A 384 -0.50 28.77 -11.70
N LEU A 385 0.68 29.24 -12.11
CA LEU A 385 1.07 29.30 -13.52
C LEU A 385 1.19 27.90 -14.15
N LEU A 386 1.80 26.94 -13.47
CA LEU A 386 1.88 25.54 -13.92
C LEU A 386 0.48 24.95 -14.13
N LEU A 387 -0.40 25.08 -13.13
CA LEU A 387 -1.76 24.55 -13.20
C LEU A 387 -2.57 25.21 -14.32
N GLN A 388 -2.41 26.51 -14.55
CA GLN A 388 -3.03 27.22 -15.67
C GLN A 388 -2.54 26.71 -17.02
N LYS A 389 -1.23 26.45 -17.18
CA LYS A 389 -0.68 25.86 -18.42
C LYS A 389 -1.29 24.48 -18.70
N ILE A 390 -1.39 23.62 -17.69
CA ILE A 390 -2.02 22.29 -17.81
C ILE A 390 -3.51 22.42 -18.17
N GLN A 391 -4.24 23.33 -17.53
CA GLN A 391 -5.66 23.56 -17.84
C GLN A 391 -5.88 24.13 -19.25
N ARG A 392 -5.01 25.02 -19.73
CA ARG A 392 -5.05 25.54 -21.11
C ARG A 392 -4.80 24.46 -22.15
N ALA A 393 -4.03 23.43 -21.81
CA ALA A 393 -3.90 22.22 -22.61
C ALA A 393 -5.16 21.32 -22.58
N GLY A 394 -6.25 21.78 -21.96
CA GLY A 394 -7.54 21.09 -21.87
C GLY A 394 -7.55 19.88 -20.94
N ILE A 395 -6.62 19.84 -19.98
CA ILE A 395 -6.54 18.81 -18.93
C ILE A 395 -7.30 19.31 -17.71
N GLN A 396 -8.19 18.48 -17.17
CA GLN A 396 -8.88 18.82 -15.94
C GLN A 396 -7.94 18.62 -14.74
N VAL A 397 -7.81 19.64 -13.89
CA VAL A 397 -6.95 19.57 -12.70
C VAL A 397 -7.77 19.81 -11.43
N LEU A 398 -7.64 18.89 -10.47
CA LEU A 398 -8.14 19.01 -9.11
C LEU A 398 -6.94 19.27 -8.19
N ASP A 399 -6.65 20.55 -7.93
CA ASP A 399 -5.67 20.93 -6.92
C ASP A 399 -6.30 20.77 -5.53
N TRP A 400 -5.69 19.92 -4.70
CA TRP A 400 -6.23 19.48 -3.42
C TRP A 400 -5.38 19.99 -2.27
N ASP A 401 -5.93 20.91 -1.47
CA ASP A 401 -5.40 21.17 -0.14
C ASP A 401 -5.70 19.96 0.76
N VAL A 402 -4.66 19.23 1.16
CA VAL A 402 -4.77 18.00 1.95
C VAL A 402 -5.31 18.20 3.36
N ASN A 403 -5.47 19.45 3.80
CA ASN A 403 -6.18 19.80 5.02
C ASN A 403 -7.72 19.81 4.83
N GLU A 404 -8.21 19.89 3.59
CA GLU A 404 -9.62 19.74 3.25
C GLU A 404 -9.95 18.25 3.00
N PRO A 405 -11.14 17.75 3.42
CA PRO A 405 -11.58 16.41 3.06
C PRO A 405 -11.68 16.21 1.53
N PHE A 406 -11.10 15.10 1.03
CA PHE A 406 -11.01 14.84 -0.40
C PHE A 406 -12.39 14.69 -1.09
N ASP A 407 -13.36 14.11 -0.39
CA ASP A 407 -14.73 13.92 -0.88
C ASP A 407 -15.46 15.24 -1.17
N LEU A 408 -15.21 16.27 -0.35
CA LEU A 408 -15.75 17.61 -0.55
C LEU A 408 -15.16 18.28 -1.79
N LEU A 409 -13.85 18.13 -2.03
CA LEU A 409 -13.20 18.63 -3.24
C LEU A 409 -13.78 17.98 -4.49
N VAL A 410 -13.86 16.64 -4.49
CA VAL A 410 -14.41 15.85 -5.60
C VAL A 410 -15.85 16.27 -5.87
N LYS A 411 -16.68 16.38 -4.83
CA LYS A 411 -18.05 16.86 -4.97
C LYS A 411 -18.08 18.26 -5.59
N ARG A 412 -17.28 19.22 -5.10
CA ARG A 412 -17.26 20.60 -5.62
C ARG A 412 -16.83 20.70 -7.08
N LYS A 413 -15.82 19.91 -7.50
CA LYS A 413 -15.15 20.04 -8.80
C LYS A 413 -15.65 19.07 -9.87
N LEU A 414 -16.24 17.93 -9.48
CA LEU A 414 -16.71 16.90 -10.41
C LEU A 414 -18.24 16.77 -10.47
N SER A 415 -19.01 17.32 -9.52
CA SER A 415 -20.49 17.22 -9.58
C SER A 415 -21.16 18.19 -10.55
N ARG A 416 -20.43 19.18 -11.09
CA ARG A 416 -20.97 20.17 -12.03
C ARG A 416 -20.31 19.98 -13.40
N PRO A 417 -21.08 19.80 -14.50
CA PRO A 417 -20.52 19.95 -15.83
C PRO A 417 -19.95 21.39 -15.97
N PRO A 418 -18.73 21.57 -16.53
CA PRO A 418 -18.11 22.89 -16.72
C PRO A 418 -19.02 23.82 -17.51
N ALA A 419 -18.97 25.11 -17.18
CA ALA A 419 -19.83 26.14 -17.78
C ALA A 419 -19.77 26.21 -19.32
N TRP A 420 -18.65 25.83 -19.94
CA TRP A 420 -18.49 25.84 -21.40
C TRP A 420 -19.31 24.77 -22.15
N LEU A 421 -19.91 23.80 -21.44
CA LEU A 421 -20.91 22.88 -22.01
C LEU A 421 -22.31 23.50 -22.13
N ARG A 422 -22.57 24.67 -21.52
CA ARG A 422 -23.84 25.40 -21.70
C ARG A 422 -23.85 26.25 -22.98
N ALA A 423 -22.71 26.40 -23.66
CA ALA A 423 -22.55 27.34 -24.76
C ALA A 423 -22.66 26.72 -26.17
N VAL A 424 -22.93 25.41 -26.29
CA VAL A 424 -23.01 24.71 -27.61
C VAL A 424 -24.33 23.95 -27.78
N GLY A 425 -25.40 24.47 -27.19
CA GLY A 425 -26.74 23.86 -27.30
C GLY A 425 -27.85 24.90 -27.18
N GLY A 426 -27.67 26.02 -27.90
CA GLY A 426 -28.69 27.04 -28.14
C GLY A 426 -29.00 27.10 -29.62
#